data_AF-A0A6N7XC74-F1
#
_entry.id   AF-A0A6N7XC74-F1
#
_cell.length_a   1.000
_cell.length_b   1.000
_cell.length_c   1.000
_cell.angle_alpha   90.00
_cell.angle_beta   90.00
_cell.angle_gamma   90.00
#
_symmetry.space_group_name_H-M   'P 1'
#
loop_
_entity.id
_entity.type
_entity.pdbx_description
1 polymer ?
#
loop_
_entity_poly.entity_id
_entity_poly.type
_entity_poly.pdbx_seq_one_letter_code
_entity_poly.pdbx_strand_id
1 'polypeptide(L)' 'MQKSATLNLRVDPEVKQSAESVLSQLGLSMSTAVDMFLRQVSLTGGIPFRVALPEAPRSVDVDAMTDR' A
#
# COMPACT_ATOMS: atom_id res chain seq x y z
N MET A 1 25.48 11.47 14.74
CA MET A 1 25.29 11.60 13.28
C MET A 1 24.49 10.39 12.83
N GLN A 2 23.27 10.56 12.32
CA GLN A 2 22.49 9.42 11.82
C GLN A 2 23.15 8.93 10.52
N LYS A 3 23.40 7.63 10.38
CA LYS A 3 23.95 7.06 9.15
C LYS A 3 22.87 7.12 8.08
N SER A 4 23.02 8.04 7.13
CA SER A 4 22.14 8.11 5.96
C SER A 4 22.56 7.07 4.93
N ALA A 5 21.61 6.26 4.47
CA ALA A 5 21.78 5.34 3.35
C ALA A 5 20.92 5.82 2.17
N THR A 6 21.46 5.77 0.96
CA THR A 6 20.73 6.15 -0.25
C THR A 6 20.06 4.92 -0.86
N LEU A 7 18.75 4.99 -1.07
CA LEU A 7 17.96 3.95 -1.73
C LEU A 7 17.68 4.38 -3.18
N ASN A 8 18.17 3.61 -4.15
CA ASN A 8 17.83 3.77 -5.56
C ASN A 8 16.79 2.72 -5.94
N LEU A 9 15.57 3.15 -6.24
CA LEU A 9 14.47 2.27 -6.64
C LEU A 9 13.99 2.64 -8.05
N ARG A 10 13.84 1.64 -8.91
CA ARG A 10 13.14 1.80 -10.18
C ARG A 10 11.66 1.47 -9.95
N VAL A 11 10.80 2.40 -10.31
CA VAL A 11 9.35 2.29 -10.26
C VAL A 11 8.77 2.68 -11.61
N ASP A 12 7.63 2.09 -11.92
CA ASP A 12 6.83 2.50 -13.06
C ASP A 12 6.41 3.98 -12.91
N PRO A 13 6.54 4.81 -13.97
CA PRO A 13 6.22 6.24 -13.90
C PRO A 13 4.75 6.51 -13.55
N GLU A 14 3.80 5.69 -14.03
CA GLU A 14 2.38 5.87 -13.74
C GLU A 14 2.09 5.55 -12.27
N VAL A 15 2.68 4.46 -11.76
CA VAL A 15 2.58 4.09 -10.33
C VAL A 15 3.18 5.17 -9.45
N LYS A 16 4.34 5.71 -9.83
CA LYS A 16 4.99 6.81 -9.09
C LYS A 16 4.06 8.02 -9.00
N GLN A 17 3.49 8.46 -10.11
CA GLN A 17 2.66 9.66 -10.14
C GLN A 17 1.35 9.47 -9.36
N SER A 18 0.74 8.29 -9.46
CA SER A 18 -0.46 7.96 -8.68
C SER A 18 -0.17 7.96 -7.17
N ALA A 19 0.91 7.29 -6.75
CA ALA A 19 1.32 7.27 -5.36
C ALA A 19 1.69 8.67 -4.84
N GLU A 20 2.37 9.50 -5.63
CA GLU A 20 2.74 10.86 -5.24
C GLU A 20 1.51 11.75 -5.02
N SER A 21 0.48 11.61 -5.86
CA SER A 21 -0.80 12.31 -5.68
C SER A 21 -1.49 11.93 -4.37
N VAL A 22 -1.53 10.62 -4.05
CA VAL A 22 -2.13 10.13 -2.79
C VAL A 22 -1.34 10.59 -1.58
N LEU A 23 -0.01 10.47 -1.62
CA LEU A 23 0.86 10.88 -0.51
C LEU A 23 0.81 12.39 -0.27
N SER A 24 0.74 13.19 -1.34
CA SER A 24 0.59 14.64 -1.25
C SER A 24 -0.71 15.05 -0.55
N GLN A 25 -1.83 14.37 -0.85
CA GLN A 25 -3.10 14.57 -0.16
C GLN A 25 -3.02 14.21 1.34
N LEU A 26 -2.15 13.26 1.71
CA LEU A 26 -1.86 12.89 3.10
C LEU A 26 -0.81 13.80 3.76
N GLY A 27 -0.25 14.78 3.04
CA GLY A 27 0.82 15.66 3.55
C GLY A 27 2.19 14.98 3.69
N LEU A 28 2.41 13.88 2.96
CA LEU A 28 3.63 13.06 3.04
C LEU A 28 4.46 13.18 1.76
N SER A 29 5.79 13.22 1.93
CA SER A 29 6.72 13.07 0.81
C SER A 29 6.95 11.58 0.49
N MET A 30 7.36 11.29 -0.76
CA MET A 30 7.77 9.94 -1.17
C MET A 30 8.84 9.34 -0.23
N SER A 31 9.87 10.12 0.11
CA SER A 31 10.94 9.66 1.01
C SER A 31 10.42 9.35 2.41
N THR A 32 9.50 10.17 2.93
CA THR A 32 8.87 9.93 4.24
C THR A 32 8.06 8.64 4.23
N ALA A 33 7.27 8.41 3.17
CA ALA A 33 6.47 7.20 3.04
C ALA A 33 7.33 5.93 2.97
N VAL A 34 8.44 5.98 2.22
CA VAL A 34 9.39 4.86 2.12
C VAL A 34 10.09 4.61 3.46
N ASP A 35 10.50 5.66 4.18
CA ASP A 35 11.08 5.52 5.53
C ASP A 35 10.08 4.88 6.51
N MET A 36 8.82 5.33 6.49
CA MET A 36 7.75 4.73 7.29
C MET A 36 7.54 3.25 6.96
N PHE A 37 7.51 2.89 5.67
CA PHE A 37 7.39 1.50 5.24
C PHE A 37 8.52 0.63 5.80
N LEU A 38 9.78 1.07 5.65
CA LEU A 38 10.94 0.33 6.16
C LEU A 38 10.93 0.18 7.69
N ARG A 39 10.53 1.24 8.41
CA ARG A 39 10.34 1.18 9.86
C ARG A 39 9.28 0.17 10.26
N GLN A 40 8.15 0.16 9.55
CA GLN A 40 7.06 -0.76 9.85
C GLN A 40 7.47 -2.21 9.61
N VAL A 41 8.19 -2.49 8.50
CA VAL A 41 8.75 -3.83 8.23
C VAL A 41 9.69 -4.28 9.35
N SER A 42 10.57 -3.37 9.81
CA SER A 42 11.49 -3.66 10.93
C SER A 42 10.76 -3.90 12.25
N LEU A 43 9.69 -3.13 12.51
CA LEU A 43 8.92 -3.21 13.75
C LEU A 43 8.03 -4.45 13.83
N THR A 44 7.36 -4.82 12.73
CA THR A 44 6.39 -5.94 12.72
C THR A 44 7.03 -7.26 12.30
N GLY A 45 8.23 -7.24 11.72
CA GLY A 45 8.86 -8.43 11.14
C GLY A 45 8.12 -8.96 9.90
N GLY A 46 7.33 -8.13 9.22
CA GLY A 46 6.50 -8.55 8.08
C GLY A 46 6.10 -7.41 7.17
N ILE A 47 5.40 -7.73 6.08
CA ILE A 47 4.90 -6.74 5.12
C ILE A 47 3.73 -5.96 5.77
N PRO A 48 3.76 -4.62 5.79
CA PRO A 48 2.77 -3.78 6.46
C PRO A 48 1.46 -3.59 5.67
N PHE A 49 1.06 -4.61 4.93
CA PHE A 49 -0.22 -4.72 4.26
C PHE A 49 -0.54 -6.19 4.07
N ARG A 50 -1.83 -6.52 3.97
CA ARG A 50 -2.26 -7.90 3.77
C ARG A 50 -1.85 -8.35 2.36
N VAL A 51 -1.00 -9.37 2.27
CA VAL A 51 -0.70 -10.06 1.01
C VAL A 51 -1.69 -11.19 0.84
N ALA A 52 -2.80 -10.92 0.17
CA ALA A 52 -3.83 -11.90 -0.15
C ALA A 52 -4.24 -11.76 -1.61
N LEU A 53 -4.72 -12.86 -2.21
CA LEU A 53 -5.46 -12.75 -3.46
C LEU A 53 -6.69 -11.86 -3.22
N PRO A 54 -7.08 -11.01 -4.19
CA PRO A 54 -8.31 -10.25 -4.07
C PRO A 54 -9.44 -11.23 -3.77
N GLU A 55 -10.15 -11.02 -2.65
CA GLU A 55 -11.36 -11.78 -2.37
C GLU A 55 -12.29 -11.58 -3.56
N ALA A 56 -12.68 -12.67 -4.22
CA ALA A 56 -13.68 -12.60 -5.26
C ALA A 56 -14.89 -11.86 -4.67
N PRO A 57 -15.47 -10.87 -5.38
CA PRO A 57 -16.66 -10.21 -4.89
C PRO A 57 -17.66 -11.31 -4.53
N ARG A 58 -18.16 -11.28 -3.28
CA ARG A 58 -19.17 -12.24 -2.83
C ARG A 58 -20.21 -12.29 -3.93
N SER A 59 -20.31 -13.44 -4.61
CA SER A 59 -21.44 -13.69 -5.50
C SER A 59 -22.66 -13.43 -4.64
N VAL A 60 -23.38 -12.36 -4.96
CA VAL A 60 -24.68 -12.13 -4.35
C VAL A 60 -25.48 -13.35 -4.76
N ASP A 61 -25.69 -14.27 -3.82
CA ASP A 61 -26.56 -15.43 -4.01
C ASP A 61 -27.95 -14.88 -4.27
N VAL A 62 -28.30 -14.75 -5.55
CA VAL A 62 -29.62 -14.28 -6.01
C VAL A 62 -30.73 -15.24 -5.58
N ASP A 63 -30.40 -16.46 -5.16
CA ASP A 63 -31.35 -17.41 -4.58
C ASP A 63 -31.94 -16.94 -3.25
N ALA A 64 -31.25 -16.06 -2.50
CA ALA A 64 -31.80 -15.46 -1.28
C ALA A 64 -32.80 -14.31 -1.55
N MET A 65 -33.01 -13.91 -2.81
CA MET A 65 -34.00 -12.88 -3.17
C MET A 65 -35.37 -13.47 -3.56
N THR A 66 -35.57 -14.78 -3.45
CA THR A 66 -36.92 -15.37 -3.62
C THR A 66 -37.61 -15.46 -2.26
N ASP A 67 -37.99 -14.31 -1.69
CA ASP A 67 -39.06 -14.25 -0.69
C ASP A 67 -40.34 -13.78 -1.39
N ARG A 68 -41.16 -14.79 -1.71
CA ARG A 68 -42.61 -14.85 -1.91
C ARG A 68 -43.37 -13.78 -2.70
#